data_AF-A0A7U5GZK0-F1
#
_entry.id   AF-A0A7U5GZK0-F1
#
_cell.length_a   1.000
_cell.length_b   1.000
_cell.length_c   1.000
_cell.angle_alpha   90.00
_cell.angle_beta   90.00
_cell.angle_gamma   90.00
#
_symmetry.space_group_name_H-M   'P 1'
#
loop_
_entity.id
_entity.type
_entity.pdbx_description
1 polymer ?
#
loop_
_entity_poly.entity_id
_entity_poly.type
_entity_poly.pdbx_seq_one_letter_code
_entity_poly.pdbx_strand_id
1 'polypeptide(L)'
;MLSEVQSTLIEVDTRRGKAGSAGTGEIASLAAAYLLNARFICSNDYSIEEVIREVPLHIFIDGDDSQEPVLITHHRLLDFCKLVVDGGVLPRKTVRKFFQIAHIELKTDNRKLFDERMEEFDQLIPVT
;
A
#
# COMPACT_ATOMS: atom_id res chain seq x y z
N MET A 1 -3.77 -23.81 1.51
CA MET A 1 -3.49 -22.48 0.95
C MET A 1 -4.15 -21.34 1.74
N LEU A 2 -5.47 -21.07 1.63
CA LEU A 2 -6.13 -20.01 2.42
C LEU A 2 -6.01 -20.21 3.94
N SER A 3 -6.10 -21.46 4.41
CA SER A 3 -5.98 -21.79 5.84
C SER A 3 -4.59 -21.58 6.42
N GLU A 4 -3.53 -21.84 5.64
CA GLU A 4 -2.14 -21.69 6.08
C GLU A 4 -1.77 -20.21 6.18
N VAL A 5 -2.12 -19.41 5.18
CA VAL A 5 -1.93 -17.95 5.21
C VAL A 5 -2.71 -17.31 6.35
N GLN A 6 -3.96 -17.73 6.58
CA GLN A 6 -4.75 -17.27 7.73
C GLN A 6 -4.08 -17.64 9.05
N SER A 7 -3.61 -18.88 9.21
CA SER A 7 -2.88 -19.30 10.41
C SER A 7 -1.61 -18.47 10.64
N THR A 8 -0.82 -18.22 9.59
CA THR A 8 0.41 -17.40 9.69
C THR A 8 0.11 -15.95 10.06
N LEU A 9 -0.95 -15.36 9.49
CA LEU A 9 -1.37 -13.99 9.83
C LEU A 9 -1.86 -13.90 11.29
N ILE A 10 -2.61 -14.89 11.76
CA ILE A 10 -3.06 -14.97 13.17
C ILE A 10 -1.87 -15.12 14.12
N GLU A 11 -0.87 -15.94 13.79
CA GLU A 11 0.36 -16.11 14.58
C GLU A 11 1.17 -14.81 14.68
N VAL A 12 1.27 -14.05 13.59
CA VAL A 12 1.94 -12.74 13.59
C VAL A 12 1.20 -11.75 14.48
N ASP A 13 -0.13 -11.68 14.37
CA ASP A 13 -0.96 -10.79 15.21
C ASP A 13 -0.80 -11.10 16.70
N THR A 14 -0.82 -12.39 17.04
CA THR A 14 -0.67 -12.88 18.42
C THR A 14 0.71 -12.52 18.98
N ARG A 15 1.76 -12.72 18.20
CA ARG A 15 3.15 -12.43 18.61
C ARG A 15 3.43 -10.93 18.76
N ARG A 16 2.78 -10.07 17.97
CA ARG A 16 2.92 -8.61 18.04
C ARG A 16 2.14 -8.00 19.22
N GLY A 17 1.45 -8.81 20.03
CA GLY A 17 0.68 -8.33 21.18
C GLY A 17 -0.54 -7.47 20.79
N LYS A 18 -0.94 -7.53 19.51
CA LYS A 18 -2.09 -6.81 18.93
C LYS A 18 -3.38 -7.64 18.94
N ALA A 19 -3.36 -8.82 19.54
CA ALA A 19 -4.54 -9.67 19.71
C ALA A 19 -5.69 -8.88 20.37
N GLY A 20 -6.65 -8.45 19.55
CA GLY A 20 -7.83 -7.69 19.97
C GLY A 20 -7.76 -6.16 19.87
N SER A 21 -6.67 -5.56 19.39
CA SER A 21 -6.57 -4.10 19.21
C SER A 21 -5.65 -3.72 18.05
N ALA A 22 -6.17 -2.92 17.12
CA ALA A 22 -5.47 -2.27 15.98
C ALA A 22 -4.81 -3.17 14.90
N GLY A 23 -4.60 -4.47 15.11
CA GLY A 23 -4.05 -5.40 14.09
C GLY A 23 -5.05 -5.86 13.01
N THR A 24 -6.35 -5.63 13.22
CA THR A 24 -7.42 -6.13 12.34
C THR A 24 -7.45 -5.45 10.98
N GLY A 25 -7.11 -4.16 10.90
CA GLY A 25 -7.10 -3.42 9.62
C GLY A 25 -5.97 -3.86 8.69
N GLU A 26 -4.78 -4.11 9.25
CA GLU A 26 -3.58 -4.57 8.53
C GLU A 26 -3.81 -5.96 7.93
N ILE A 27 -4.27 -6.90 8.76
CA ILE A 27 -4.54 -8.29 8.37
C ILE A 27 -5.72 -8.36 7.40
N ALA A 28 -6.78 -7.57 7.62
CA ALA A 28 -7.90 -7.51 6.68
C ALA A 28 -7.46 -6.96 5.31
N SER A 29 -6.58 -5.96 5.28
CA SER A 29 -6.04 -5.40 4.04
C SER A 29 -5.17 -6.42 3.30
N LEU A 30 -4.31 -7.16 4.01
CA LEU A 30 -3.49 -8.22 3.43
C LEU A 30 -4.32 -9.41 2.96
N ALA A 31 -5.32 -9.83 3.73
CA ALA A 31 -6.24 -10.89 3.36
C ALA A 31 -7.08 -10.50 2.13
N ALA A 32 -7.54 -9.25 2.06
CA ALA A 32 -8.26 -8.73 0.90
C ALA A 32 -7.34 -8.69 -0.34
N ALA A 33 -6.11 -8.23 -0.19
CA ALA A 33 -5.15 -8.21 -1.29
C ALA A 33 -4.84 -9.62 -1.81
N TYR A 34 -4.64 -10.58 -0.89
CA TYR A 34 -4.42 -11.97 -1.24
C TYR A 34 -5.64 -12.59 -1.95
N LEU A 35 -6.85 -12.36 -1.42
CA LEU A 35 -8.09 -12.84 -2.03
C LEU A 35 -8.32 -12.27 -3.44
N LEU A 36 -8.01 -10.99 -3.63
CA LEU A 36 -8.22 -10.28 -4.89
C LEU A 36 -7.07 -10.48 -5.89
N ASN A 37 -6.01 -11.20 -5.52
CA ASN A 37 -4.75 -11.20 -6.26
C ASN A 37 -4.26 -9.76 -6.55
N ALA A 38 -4.51 -8.84 -5.62
CA ALA A 38 -4.13 -7.45 -5.73
C ALA A 38 -2.68 -7.29 -5.27
N ARG A 39 -1.80 -6.98 -6.22
CA ARG A 39 -0.38 -6.74 -5.95
C ARG A 39 -0.12 -5.50 -5.10
N PHE A 40 -1.06 -4.56 -5.08
CA PHE A 40 -0.87 -3.21 -4.56
C PHE A 40 -1.76 -2.97 -3.34
N ILE A 41 -1.15 -2.68 -2.19
CA ILE A 41 -1.85 -2.15 -1.01
C ILE A 41 -1.39 -0.72 -0.78
N CYS A 42 -2.32 0.24 -0.80
CA CYS A 42 -2.06 1.62 -0.41
C CYS A 42 -2.56 1.83 1.02
N SER A 43 -1.64 2.04 1.95
CA SER A 43 -1.95 2.32 3.35
C SER A 43 -0.96 3.32 3.92
N ASN A 44 -1.41 4.17 4.84
CA ASN A 44 -0.55 5.01 5.66
C ASN A 44 -0.03 4.30 6.91
N ASP A 45 -0.43 3.04 7.11
CA ASP A 45 0.00 2.22 8.22
C ASP A 45 1.32 1.49 7.88
N TYR A 46 2.41 1.98 8.46
CA TYR A 46 3.77 1.47 8.21
C TYR A 46 4.00 0.05 8.74
N SER A 47 3.15 -0.41 9.67
CA SER A 47 3.16 -1.78 10.17
C SER A 47 2.85 -2.81 9.08
N ILE A 48 2.11 -2.45 8.03
CA ILE A 48 1.81 -3.35 6.89
C ILE A 48 3.10 -3.75 6.17
N GLU A 49 4.03 -2.82 5.99
CA GLU A 49 5.33 -3.13 5.37
C GLU A 49 6.11 -4.16 6.20
N GLU A 50 6.07 -4.05 7.53
CA GLU A 50 6.73 -4.99 8.41
C GLU A 50 6.06 -6.37 8.37
N VAL A 51 4.72 -6.44 8.32
CA VAL A 51 3.98 -7.71 8.22
C VAL A 51 4.23 -8.38 6.87
N ILE A 52 4.33 -7.63 5.77
CA ILE A 52 4.71 -8.17 4.45
C ILE A 52 6.13 -8.77 4.48
N ARG A 53 7.06 -8.15 5.21
CA ARG A 53 8.43 -8.68 5.35
C ARG A 53 8.48 -9.92 6.22
N GLU A 54 7.67 -9.99 7.27
CA GLU A 54 7.56 -11.17 8.15
C GLU A 54 6.80 -12.33 7.50
N VAL A 55 5.82 -12.01 6.66
CA VAL A 55 4.98 -12.97 5.92
C VAL A 55 5.03 -12.61 4.44
N PRO A 56 5.99 -13.17 3.69
CA PRO A 56 6.12 -12.91 2.26
C PRO A 56 4.93 -13.55 1.51
N LEU A 57 3.83 -12.79 1.41
CA LEU A 57 2.63 -13.20 0.71
C LEU A 57 2.85 -13.08 -0.79
N HIS A 58 2.76 -14.22 -1.46
CA HIS A 58 2.88 -14.33 -2.90
C HIS A 58 1.49 -14.51 -3.52
N ILE A 59 1.23 -13.79 -4.61
CA ILE A 59 -0.03 -13.84 -5.36
C ILE A 59 0.24 -14.10 -6.85
N PHE A 60 -0.77 -14.59 -7.56
CA PHE A 60 -0.73 -14.70 -9.02
C PHE A 60 -1.48 -13.52 -9.61
N ILE A 61 -0.84 -12.68 -10.41
CA ILE A 61 -1.49 -11.49 -10.99
C ILE A 61 -2.71 -11.93 -11.79
N ASP A 62 -3.85 -11.28 -11.55
CA ASP A 62 -5.14 -11.61 -12.17
C ASP A 62 -5.59 -13.08 -11.99
N GLY A 63 -4.99 -13.81 -11.04
CA GLY A 63 -5.25 -15.22 -10.77
C GLY A 63 -4.64 -16.20 -11.78
N ASP A 64 -3.68 -15.76 -12.60
CA ASP A 64 -3.00 -16.61 -13.58
C ASP A 64 -1.88 -17.45 -12.92
N ASP A 65 -2.20 -18.69 -12.55
CA ASP A 65 -1.29 -19.64 -11.89
C ASP A 65 -0.21 -20.24 -12.81
N SER A 66 -0.22 -19.88 -14.11
CA SER A 66 0.85 -20.20 -15.04
C SER A 66 2.05 -19.24 -14.96
N GLN A 67 1.87 -18.11 -14.26
CA GLN A 67 2.91 -17.10 -14.05
C GLN A 67 3.71 -17.37 -12.78
N GLU A 68 4.93 -16.81 -12.73
CA GLU A 68 5.68 -16.77 -11.48
C GLU A 68 4.95 -15.88 -10.45
N PRO A 69 4.69 -16.39 -9.24
CA PRO A 69 3.94 -15.64 -8.25
C PRO A 69 4.77 -14.46 -7.73
N VAL A 70 4.11 -13.32 -7.54
CA VAL A 70 4.75 -12.06 -7.15
C VAL A 70 4.45 -11.72 -5.70
N LEU A 71 5.42 -11.06 -5.04
CA LEU A 71 5.22 -10.53 -3.69
C LEU A 71 4.20 -9.39 -3.70
N ILE A 72 3.28 -9.41 -2.73
CA ILE A 72 2.51 -8.22 -2.36
C ILE A 72 3.50 -7.17 -1.87
N THR A 73 3.40 -5.94 -2.39
CA THR A 73 4.23 -4.83 -1.93
C THR A 73 3.38 -3.69 -1.41
N HIS A 74 3.81 -3.11 -0.29
CA HIS A 74 3.22 -1.90 0.25
C HIS A 74 3.61 -0.73 -0.63
N HIS A 75 2.61 0.00 -1.09
CA HIS A 75 2.80 1.18 -1.91
C HIS A 75 2.50 2.40 -1.05
N ARG A 76 3.43 3.36 -1.09
CA ARG A 76 3.18 4.66 -0.50
C ARG A 76 2.11 5.34 -1.34
N LEU A 77 1.47 6.36 -0.76
CA LEU A 77 0.48 7.16 -1.46
C LEU A 77 0.97 7.67 -2.83
N LEU A 78 2.26 8.00 -2.91
CA LEU A 78 2.90 8.46 -4.14
C LEU A 78 2.89 7.40 -5.26
N ASP A 79 3.13 6.14 -4.91
CA ASP A 79 3.13 5.07 -5.91
C ASP A 79 1.71 4.79 -6.42
N PHE A 80 0.70 4.85 -5.54
CA PHE A 80 -0.70 4.81 -5.95
C PHE A 80 -1.03 5.94 -6.94
N CYS A 81 -0.59 7.16 -6.63
CA CYS A 81 -0.77 8.29 -7.53
C CYS A 81 -0.13 8.05 -8.90
N LYS A 82 1.06 7.43 -8.94
CA LYS A 82 1.73 7.09 -10.20
C LYS A 82 0.89 6.10 -11.02
N LEU A 83 0.41 5.02 -10.40
CA LEU A 83 -0.39 4.00 -11.08
C LEU A 83 -1.69 4.58 -11.68
N VAL A 84 -2.36 5.48 -10.96
CA VAL A 84 -3.58 6.15 -11.44
C VAL A 84 -3.30 7.00 -12.68
N VAL A 85 -2.15 7.71 -12.72
CA VAL A 85 -1.77 8.55 -13.87
C VAL A 85 -1.31 7.69 -15.04
N ASP A 86 -0.40 6.75 -14.81
CA ASP A 86 0.16 5.88 -15.85
C ASP A 86 -0.93 5.00 -16.50
N GLY A 87 -1.91 4.55 -15.70
CA GLY A 87 -3.06 3.79 -16.18
C GLY A 87 -4.15 4.63 -16.87
N GLY A 88 -3.97 5.96 -16.97
CA GLY A 88 -4.97 6.85 -17.59
C GLY A 88 -6.30 6.95 -16.84
N VAL A 89 -6.34 6.55 -15.56
CA VAL A 89 -7.57 6.53 -14.76
C VAL A 89 -8.02 7.94 -14.42
N LEU A 90 -7.09 8.83 -14.03
CA LEU A 90 -7.36 10.24 -13.78
C LEU A 90 -6.24 11.15 -14.30
N PRO A 91 -6.55 12.40 -14.69
CA PRO A 91 -5.52 13.35 -15.11
C PRO A 91 -4.56 13.68 -13.98
N ARG A 92 -3.26 13.82 -14.30
CA ARG A 92 -2.19 14.24 -13.38
C ARG A 92 -2.58 15.39 -12.46
N LYS A 93 -3.23 16.43 -13.01
CA LYS A 93 -3.66 17.62 -12.24
C LYS A 93 -4.64 17.26 -11.11
N THR A 94 -5.53 16.31 -11.35
CA THR A 94 -6.48 15.81 -10.34
C THR A 94 -5.76 15.00 -9.29
N VAL A 95 -4.86 14.11 -9.71
CA VAL A 95 -4.08 13.26 -8.80
C VAL A 95 -3.13 14.09 -7.93
N ARG A 96 -2.48 15.12 -8.47
CA ARG A 96 -1.62 16.03 -7.71
C ARG A 96 -2.39 16.80 -6.63
N LYS A 97 -3.62 17.23 -6.93
CA LYS A 97 -4.50 17.88 -5.94
C LYS A 97 -4.87 16.92 -4.81
N PHE A 98 -5.22 15.68 -5.15
CA PHE A 98 -5.47 14.64 -4.15
C PHE A 98 -4.24 14.41 -3.26
N PHE A 99 -3.05 14.23 -3.86
CA PHE A 99 -1.81 14.05 -3.12
C PHE A 99 -1.50 15.22 -2.18
N GLN A 100 -1.79 16.45 -2.62
CA GLN A 100 -1.68 17.66 -1.82
C GLN A 100 -2.64 17.66 -0.62
N ILE A 101 -3.90 17.27 -0.83
CA ILE A 101 -4.93 17.20 0.22
C ILE A 101 -4.53 16.14 1.25
N ALA A 102 -4.04 14.98 0.81
CA ALA A 102 -3.61 13.91 1.71
C ALA A 102 -2.44 14.29 2.63
N HIS A 103 -1.65 15.31 2.26
CA HIS A 103 -0.56 15.84 3.07
C HIS A 103 -0.89 17.22 3.68
N ILE A 104 -2.16 17.62 3.74
CA ILE A 104 -2.52 18.98 4.18
C ILE A 104 -2.08 19.29 5.62
N GLU A 105 -2.06 18.29 6.50
CA GLU A 105 -1.60 18.43 7.89
C GLU A 105 -0.11 18.76 7.93
N LEU A 106 0.72 18.13 7.09
CA LEU A 106 2.14 18.46 6.96
C LEU A 106 2.35 19.90 6.53
N LYS A 107 1.45 20.46 5.71
CA LYS A 107 1.56 21.86 5.28
C LYS A 107 1.51 22.82 6.46
N THR A 108 0.78 22.46 7.51
CA THR A 108 0.63 23.24 8.74
C THR A 108 1.76 22.93 9.73
N ASP A 109 2.06 21.65 9.95
CA ASP A 109 2.92 21.20 11.04
C ASP A 109 4.40 21.14 10.66
N ASN A 110 4.70 20.80 9.40
CA ASN A 110 6.07 20.66 8.89
C ASN A 110 6.14 21.03 7.41
N ARG A 111 6.13 22.33 7.15
CA ARG A 111 6.07 22.87 5.78
C ARG A 111 7.20 22.39 4.89
N LYS A 112 8.41 22.22 5.44
CA LYS A 112 9.57 21.72 4.68
C LYS A 112 9.31 20.31 4.15
N LEU A 113 8.84 19.40 5.01
CA LEU A 113 8.53 18.04 4.60
C LEU A 113 7.37 17.99 3.59
N PHE A 114 6.37 18.87 3.75
CA PHE A 114 5.31 19.00 2.75
C PHE A 114 5.88 19.40 1.37
N ASP A 115 6.74 20.41 1.30
CA ASP A 115 7.33 20.86 0.05
C ASP A 115 8.21 19.75 -0.57
N GLU A 116 8.99 19.01 0.24
CA GLU A 116 9.75 17.83 -0.20
C GLU A 116 8.84 16.75 -0.83
N ARG A 117 7.68 16.44 -0.22
CA ARG A 117 6.73 15.47 -0.77
C ARG A 117 6.11 15.92 -2.09
N MET A 118 5.82 17.21 -2.21
CA MET A 118 5.31 17.77 -3.46
C MET A 118 6.37 17.72 -4.57
N GLU A 119 7.64 17.91 -4.23
CA GLU A 119 8.76 17.76 -5.16
C GLU A 119 8.95 16.30 -5.60
N GLU A 120 8.91 15.33 -4.66
CA GLU A 120 8.93 13.90 -4.96
C GLU A 120 7.82 13.53 -5.95
N PHE A 121 6.60 14.06 -5.75
CA PHE A 121 5.49 13.87 -6.70
C PHE A 121 5.81 14.41 -8.08
N ASP A 122 6.29 15.65 -8.17
CA ASP A 122 6.54 16.32 -9.44
C ASP A 122 7.70 15.67 -10.22
N GLN A 123 8.70 15.10 -9.52
CA GLN A 123 9.79 14.33 -10.11
C GLN A 123 9.34 12.95 -10.62
N LEU A 124 8.57 12.20 -9.81
CA LEU A 124 8.18 10.84 -10.16
C LEU A 124 7.05 10.81 -11.22
N ILE A 125 6.20 11.82 -11.23
CA ILE A 125 5.06 11.95 -12.13
C ILE A 125 5.20 13.28 -12.88
N PRO A 126 6.07 13.35 -13.91
CA PRO A 126 6.34 14.59 -14.63
C PRO A 126 5.13 15.06 -15.45
N VAL A 127 5.14 16.31 -15.86
CA VAL A 127 4.18 16.82 -16.85
C VAL A 127 4.60 16.29 -18.22
N THR A 128 3.75 15.46 -18.82
CA THR A 128 3.85 15.04 -20.23
C THR A 128 3.39 16.13 -21.18
#